data_AF-A0A0P0R9T3-F1
#
_entry.id   AF-A0A0P0R9T3-F1
#
_cell.length_a   1.000
_cell.length_b   1.000
_cell.length_c   1.000
_cell.angle_alpha   90.00
_cell.angle_beta   90.00
_cell.angle_gamma   90.00
#
_symmetry.space_group_name_H-M   'P 1'
#
loop_
_entity.id
_entity.type
_entity.pdbx_description
1 polymer ?
#
loop_
_entity_poly.entity_id
_entity_poly.type
_entity_poly.pdbx_seq_one_letter_code
_entity_poly.pdbx_strand_id
1 'polypeptide(L)'
;MQETRSKHKASWPAMIAAAALAVAAAMPVATHAESDAVKQLAAPPPIQLPLKPSPEFAKFPQYAGTLGKRQIVLRLGAKTDDPSGVHGEYQFADTGEVILIAGDRDGDTLEVEESNDGTHITGNWVGKFAADGSIEGERMNVDDSNPLEFSLRPLAAGQKAPSAVPVQAQKPAQQPTQQPTQQSAPQPRTGGQPVNGVSNLTIGE
;
A
#
# COMPACT_ATOMS: atom_id res chain seq x y z
N MET A 1 -5.14 38.46 -47.24
CA MET A 1 -5.18 38.01 -48.64
C MET A 1 -4.27 36.79 -48.77
N GLN A 2 -4.84 35.67 -49.22
CA GLN A 2 -4.23 34.44 -49.78
C GLN A 2 -3.45 33.54 -48.80
N GLU A 3 -3.97 32.34 -48.43
CA GLU A 3 -4.07 31.07 -49.18
C GLU A 3 -2.67 30.43 -49.45
N THR A 4 -2.34 29.14 -49.26
CA THR A 4 -3.00 27.81 -49.37
C THR A 4 -2.18 26.74 -48.58
N ARG A 5 -2.77 25.73 -47.90
CA ARG A 5 -2.88 24.26 -48.27
C ARG A 5 -1.64 23.62 -48.96
N SER A 6 -1.12 22.43 -48.64
CA SER A 6 -1.70 21.07 -48.48
C SER A 6 -0.63 20.11 -47.89
N LYS A 7 -0.93 19.19 -46.96
CA LYS A 7 -1.33 17.76 -47.12
C LYS A 7 -0.50 16.92 -48.12
N HIS A 8 0.36 16.04 -47.60
CA HIS A 8 0.86 14.86 -48.32
C HIS A 8 0.19 13.58 -47.77
N LYS A 9 -0.59 12.92 -48.62
CA LYS A 9 -1.05 11.54 -48.45
C LYS A 9 -0.14 10.65 -49.29
N ALA A 10 0.48 9.64 -48.70
CA ALA A 10 1.17 8.60 -49.43
C ALA A 10 0.23 7.39 -49.55
N SER A 11 -0.20 7.11 -50.78
CA SER A 11 -0.95 5.94 -51.20
C SER A 11 0.01 4.91 -51.80
N TRP A 12 -0.08 3.64 -51.39
CA TRP A 12 0.55 2.52 -52.08
C TRP A 12 -0.51 1.72 -52.85
N PRO A 13 -0.24 1.27 -54.09
CA PRO A 13 -1.24 0.65 -54.97
C PRO A 13 -1.42 -0.84 -54.71
N ALA A 14 -2.63 -1.31 -54.99
CA ALA A 14 -3.05 -2.70 -55.10
C ALA A 14 -2.89 -3.24 -56.53
N MET A 15 -2.73 -4.57 -56.68
CA MET A 15 -3.26 -5.46 -57.76
C MET A 15 -2.98 -6.94 -57.34
N ILE A 16 -3.96 -7.81 -57.06
CA ILE A 16 -4.93 -8.58 -57.92
C ILE A 16 -4.29 -9.86 -58.54
N ALA A 17 -4.56 -11.06 -57.97
CA ALA A 17 -5.49 -12.16 -58.39
C ALA A 17 -4.80 -13.26 -59.25
N ALA A 18 -5.18 -14.56 -59.38
CA ALA A 18 -6.35 -15.40 -59.06
C ALA A 18 -5.95 -16.91 -59.08
N ALA A 19 -6.55 -17.77 -58.24
CA ALA A 19 -7.44 -18.93 -58.53
C ALA A 19 -6.87 -20.32 -58.96
N ALA A 20 -7.28 -21.39 -58.25
CA ALA A 20 -7.70 -22.71 -58.81
C ALA A 20 -8.33 -23.65 -57.75
N LEU A 21 -9.37 -24.40 -58.16
CA LEU A 21 -10.24 -25.37 -57.44
C LEU A 21 -9.60 -26.77 -57.20
N ALA A 22 -10.06 -27.52 -56.18
CA ALA A 22 -10.45 -28.96 -56.26
C ALA A 22 -11.11 -29.51 -54.97
N VAL A 23 -11.82 -30.63 -55.11
CA VAL A 23 -12.94 -31.15 -54.28
C VAL A 23 -12.57 -32.33 -53.35
N ALA A 24 -13.30 -32.40 -52.23
CA ALA A 24 -13.58 -33.46 -51.23
C ALA A 24 -12.88 -34.84 -51.22
N ALA A 25 -12.51 -35.27 -50.00
CA ALA A 25 -12.50 -36.67 -49.55
C ALA A 25 -12.92 -36.76 -48.06
N ALA A 26 -13.68 -37.79 -47.70
CA ALA A 26 -14.28 -38.01 -46.38
C ALA A 26 -13.64 -39.18 -45.60
N MET A 27 -13.71 -39.09 -44.26
CA MET A 27 -13.55 -40.12 -43.20
C MET A 27 -12.12 -40.54 -42.79
N PRO A 28 -11.84 -41.03 -41.54
CA PRO A 28 -12.64 -41.11 -40.31
C PRO A 28 -11.95 -40.49 -39.06
N VAL A 29 -12.66 -40.58 -37.94
CA VAL A 29 -12.41 -40.06 -36.58
C VAL A 29 -11.10 -40.55 -35.94
N ALA A 30 -10.35 -39.64 -35.33
CA ALA A 30 -9.48 -39.92 -34.18
C ALA A 30 -9.67 -38.82 -33.13
N THR A 31 -10.63 -39.06 -32.26
CA THR A 31 -10.69 -38.56 -30.89
C THR A 31 -9.33 -38.77 -30.23
N HIS A 32 -8.72 -37.71 -29.67
CA HIS A 32 -7.82 -37.72 -28.50
C HIS A 32 -7.37 -36.27 -28.22
N ALA A 33 -8.30 -35.46 -27.70
CA ALA A 33 -7.98 -34.16 -27.09
C ALA A 33 -8.64 -34.01 -25.71
N GLU A 34 -8.99 -35.12 -25.06
CA GLU A 34 -9.65 -35.11 -23.74
C GLU A 34 -8.71 -35.45 -22.57
N SER A 35 -7.54 -36.05 -22.84
CA SER A 35 -6.66 -36.57 -21.78
C SER A 35 -5.77 -35.52 -21.09
N ASP A 36 -5.67 -34.31 -21.63
CA ASP A 36 -4.84 -33.23 -21.04
C ASP A 36 -5.66 -32.37 -20.08
N ALA A 37 -6.87 -31.97 -20.47
CA ALA A 37 -7.76 -31.14 -19.66
C ALA A 37 -8.15 -31.79 -18.32
N VAL A 38 -8.39 -33.12 -18.30
CA VAL A 38 -8.69 -33.85 -17.05
C VAL A 38 -7.47 -34.01 -16.14
N LYS A 39 -6.26 -34.09 -16.70
CA LYS A 39 -5.03 -34.11 -15.90
C LYS A 39 -4.70 -32.72 -15.34
N GLN A 40 -4.98 -31.67 -16.08
CA GLN A 40 -4.78 -30.29 -15.66
C GLN A 40 -5.80 -29.88 -14.58
N LEU A 41 -7.03 -30.41 -14.64
CA LEU A 41 -8.06 -30.21 -13.61
C LEU A 41 -7.80 -31.01 -12.31
N ALA A 42 -7.02 -32.10 -12.40
CA ALA A 42 -6.65 -32.94 -11.26
C ALA A 42 -5.26 -32.62 -10.68
N ALA A 43 -4.53 -31.66 -11.25
CA ALA A 43 -3.28 -31.19 -10.67
C ALA A 43 -3.59 -30.42 -9.37
N PRO A 44 -2.94 -30.75 -8.24
CA PRO A 44 -3.05 -29.91 -7.04
C PRO A 44 -2.60 -28.49 -7.40
N PRO A 45 -3.24 -27.45 -6.83
CA PRO A 45 -2.83 -26.08 -7.10
C PRO A 45 -1.34 -25.93 -6.75
N PRO A 46 -0.57 -25.18 -7.56
CA PRO A 46 0.84 -24.97 -7.28
C PRO A 46 1.00 -24.40 -5.87
N ILE A 47 1.86 -25.02 -5.08
CA ILE A 47 2.19 -24.56 -3.73
C ILE A 47 2.96 -23.26 -3.89
N GLN A 48 2.37 -22.14 -3.49
CA GLN A 48 3.05 -20.86 -3.41
C GLN A 48 3.86 -20.83 -2.11
N LEU A 49 5.18 -20.77 -2.24
CA LEU A 49 6.08 -20.70 -1.09
C LEU A 49 6.26 -19.23 -0.70
N PRO A 50 6.27 -18.89 0.61
CA PRO A 50 6.51 -17.51 1.04
C PRO A 50 7.85 -16.98 0.52
N LEU A 51 7.84 -15.72 0.09
CA LEU A 51 9.06 -15.04 -0.33
C LEU A 51 10.01 -14.82 0.84
N LYS A 52 11.30 -14.73 0.51
CA LYS A 52 12.37 -14.40 1.46
C LYS A 52 12.83 -12.96 1.21
N PRO A 53 13.28 -12.24 2.25
CA PRO A 53 13.86 -10.91 2.07
C PRO A 53 15.03 -10.92 1.09
N SER A 54 15.04 -9.97 0.15
CA SER A 54 16.12 -9.81 -0.80
C SER A 54 17.24 -8.93 -0.23
N PRO A 55 18.51 -9.38 -0.28
CA PRO A 55 19.66 -8.53 0.07
C PRO A 55 19.77 -7.27 -0.80
N GLU A 56 19.24 -7.31 -2.03
CA GLU A 56 19.26 -6.16 -2.95
C GLU A 56 18.52 -4.96 -2.37
N PHE A 57 17.36 -5.20 -1.73
CA PHE A 57 16.50 -4.15 -1.21
C PHE A 57 16.95 -3.64 0.16
N ALA A 58 17.88 -4.33 0.82
CA ALA A 58 18.37 -3.92 2.15
C ALA A 58 19.05 -2.54 2.16
N LYS A 59 19.52 -2.06 0.99
CA LYS A 59 20.13 -0.74 0.80
C LYS A 59 19.12 0.39 0.60
N PHE A 60 17.84 0.07 0.38
CA PHE A 60 16.84 1.09 0.06
C PHE A 60 16.36 1.85 1.31
N PRO A 61 15.86 3.08 1.11
CA PRO A 61 15.12 3.80 2.15
C PRO A 61 14.07 2.90 2.78
N GLN A 62 14.02 2.93 4.12
CA GLN A 62 13.06 2.17 4.90
C GLN A 62 11.95 3.09 5.39
N TYR A 63 10.73 2.56 5.37
CA TYR A 63 9.54 3.19 5.92
C TYR A 63 8.86 2.19 6.84
N ALA A 64 8.31 2.66 7.96
CA ALA A 64 7.53 1.83 8.85
C ALA A 64 6.21 2.50 9.23
N GLY A 65 5.21 1.68 9.45
CA GLY A 65 3.88 2.12 9.83
C GLY A 65 2.85 1.04 9.55
N THR A 66 1.65 1.44 9.15
CA THR A 66 0.51 0.53 9.03
C THR A 66 0.09 0.29 7.59
N LEU A 67 -0.34 -0.94 7.31
CA LEU A 67 -1.20 -1.32 6.19
C LEU A 67 -2.48 -1.91 6.79
N GLY A 68 -3.58 -1.17 6.69
CA GLY A 68 -4.77 -1.36 7.50
C GLY A 68 -4.42 -1.39 8.98
N LYS A 69 -4.66 -2.52 9.64
CA LYS A 69 -4.37 -2.71 11.07
C LYS A 69 -3.01 -3.35 11.35
N ARG A 70 -2.27 -3.75 10.31
CA ARG A 70 -1.03 -4.51 10.44
C ARG A 70 0.17 -3.58 10.32
N GLN A 71 1.17 -3.80 11.16
CA GLN A 71 2.44 -3.09 11.06
C GLN A 71 3.28 -3.71 9.94
N ILE A 72 3.88 -2.85 9.11
CA ILE A 72 4.78 -3.26 8.04
C ILE A 72 6.07 -2.44 8.05
N VAL A 73 7.11 -3.01 7.44
CA VAL A 73 8.34 -2.30 7.09
C VAL A 73 8.52 -2.39 5.58
N LEU A 74 8.46 -1.25 4.90
CA LEU A 74 8.67 -1.11 3.47
C LEU A 74 10.11 -0.69 3.18
N ARG A 75 10.74 -1.33 2.21
CA ARG A 75 11.99 -0.92 1.57
C ARG A 75 11.67 -0.55 0.13
N LEU A 76 11.82 0.71 -0.24
CA LEU A 76 11.44 1.20 -1.57
C LEU A 76 12.53 2.11 -2.12
N GLY A 77 13.03 1.79 -3.31
CA GLY A 77 14.07 2.54 -4.01
C GLY A 77 13.72 2.72 -5.49
N ALA A 78 14.46 3.59 -6.17
CA ALA A 78 14.35 3.76 -7.62
C ALA A 78 14.91 2.53 -8.35
N LYS A 79 14.28 2.18 -9.48
CA LYS A 79 14.83 1.21 -10.44
C LYS A 79 16.10 1.79 -11.07
N THR A 80 17.04 0.92 -11.44
CA THR A 80 18.34 1.35 -11.98
C THR A 80 18.26 1.82 -13.43
N ASP A 81 17.30 1.31 -14.17
CA ASP A 81 17.11 1.48 -15.61
C ASP A 81 16.00 2.48 -15.96
N ASP A 82 15.19 2.86 -14.98
CA ASP A 82 14.06 3.76 -15.13
C ASP A 82 13.97 4.73 -13.93
N PRO A 83 14.19 6.05 -14.13
CA PRO A 83 14.20 7.02 -13.05
C PRO A 83 12.81 7.32 -12.45
N SER A 84 11.71 7.06 -13.16
CA SER A 84 10.36 7.15 -12.57
C SER A 84 9.97 5.85 -11.86
N GLY A 85 10.55 4.73 -12.29
CA GLY A 85 10.28 3.43 -11.71
C GLY A 85 10.78 3.29 -10.28
N VAL A 86 9.97 2.67 -9.43
CA VAL A 86 10.32 2.27 -8.06
C VAL A 86 10.11 0.78 -7.85
N HIS A 87 10.88 0.19 -6.94
CA HIS A 87 10.73 -1.21 -6.56
C HIS A 87 11.26 -1.50 -5.15
N GLY A 88 10.85 -2.65 -4.61
CA GLY A 88 11.40 -3.21 -3.39
C GLY A 88 10.51 -4.28 -2.78
N GLU A 89 10.43 -4.27 -1.45
CA GLU A 89 9.66 -5.25 -0.68
C GLU A 89 9.09 -4.61 0.58
N TYR A 90 7.96 -5.10 1.07
CA TYR A 90 7.57 -4.88 2.46
C TYR A 90 7.47 -6.19 3.23
N GLN A 91 7.64 -6.08 4.55
CA GLN A 91 7.54 -7.21 5.47
C GLN A 91 6.51 -6.91 6.54
N PHE A 92 5.62 -7.86 6.78
CA PHE A 92 4.72 -7.80 7.92
C PHE A 92 5.48 -8.01 9.23
N ALA A 93 5.33 -7.09 10.18
CA ALA A 93 6.12 -7.11 11.41
C ALA A 93 5.74 -8.25 12.37
N ASP A 94 4.53 -8.81 12.23
CA ASP A 94 4.02 -9.91 13.05
C ASP A 94 4.44 -11.28 12.52
N THR A 95 4.39 -11.49 11.20
CA THR A 95 4.69 -12.80 10.58
C THR A 95 6.06 -12.88 9.90
N GLY A 96 6.67 -11.75 9.57
CA GLY A 96 7.85 -11.67 8.72
C GLY A 96 7.58 -12.04 7.25
N GLU A 97 6.30 -12.18 6.86
CA GLU A 97 5.89 -12.43 5.49
C GLU A 97 6.34 -11.28 4.58
N VAL A 98 6.97 -11.64 3.46
CA VAL A 98 7.58 -10.70 2.51
C VAL A 98 6.72 -10.61 1.27
N ILE A 99 6.49 -9.38 0.81
CA ILE A 99 5.70 -9.09 -0.37
C ILE A 99 6.51 -8.13 -1.25
N LEU A 100 6.60 -8.42 -2.54
CA LEU A 100 7.27 -7.57 -3.52
C LEU A 100 6.35 -6.44 -3.93
N ILE A 101 6.96 -5.29 -4.23
CA ILE A 101 6.25 -4.10 -4.67
C ILE A 101 7.04 -3.38 -5.76
N ALA A 102 6.37 -2.98 -6.83
CA ALA A 102 7.00 -2.27 -7.95
C ALA A 102 6.00 -1.42 -8.72
N GLY A 103 6.46 -0.33 -9.32
CA GLY A 103 5.63 0.57 -10.13
C GLY A 103 6.37 1.86 -10.40
N ASP A 104 5.66 2.98 -10.25
CA ASP A 104 6.12 4.30 -10.63
C ASP A 104 5.92 5.33 -9.51
N ARG A 105 6.78 6.35 -9.56
CA ARG A 105 6.65 7.58 -8.79
C ARG A 105 6.69 8.76 -9.74
N ASP A 106 5.58 9.48 -9.81
CA ASP A 106 5.48 10.75 -10.53
C ASP A 106 5.28 11.90 -9.54
N GLY A 107 6.33 12.71 -9.35
CA GLY A 107 6.34 13.78 -8.36
C GLY A 107 6.13 13.27 -6.92
N ASP A 108 5.00 13.66 -6.33
CA ASP A 108 4.54 13.21 -5.02
C ASP A 108 3.63 11.98 -5.09
N THR A 109 3.21 11.52 -6.27
CA THR A 109 2.30 10.39 -6.41
C THR A 109 3.07 9.07 -6.50
N LEU A 110 2.55 8.05 -5.82
CA LEU A 110 3.04 6.67 -5.84
C LEU A 110 1.95 5.77 -6.42
N GLU A 111 2.28 5.00 -7.44
CA GLU A 111 1.42 3.97 -8.03
C GLU A 111 2.23 2.68 -8.16
N VAL A 112 1.89 1.66 -7.38
CA VAL A 112 2.67 0.41 -7.35
C VAL A 112 1.79 -0.82 -7.21
N GLU A 113 2.29 -1.94 -7.70
CA GLU A 113 1.65 -3.24 -7.69
C GLU A 113 2.33 -4.17 -6.68
N GLU A 114 1.55 -5.06 -6.10
CA GLU A 114 1.92 -5.97 -5.03
C GLU A 114 1.98 -7.42 -5.54
N SER A 115 3.03 -8.17 -5.19
CA SER A 115 3.15 -9.59 -5.52
C SER A 115 3.67 -10.41 -4.35
N ASN A 116 2.94 -11.47 -3.99
CA ASN A 116 3.31 -12.40 -2.92
C ASN A 116 4.16 -13.60 -3.41
N ASP A 117 4.37 -13.74 -4.72
CA ASP A 117 5.15 -14.83 -5.33
C ASP A 117 6.16 -14.36 -6.40
N GLY A 118 6.16 -13.06 -6.74
CA GLY A 118 7.02 -12.44 -7.74
C GLY A 118 6.57 -12.66 -9.19
N THR A 119 5.42 -13.27 -9.41
CA THR A 119 4.89 -13.60 -10.75
C THR A 119 3.44 -13.18 -10.97
N HIS A 120 2.65 -13.04 -9.91
CA HIS A 120 1.26 -12.59 -9.98
C HIS A 120 1.06 -11.31 -9.20
N ILE A 121 0.27 -10.39 -9.76
CA ILE A 121 -0.19 -9.19 -9.07
C ILE A 121 -1.35 -9.58 -8.17
N THR A 122 -1.31 -9.14 -6.92
CA THR A 122 -2.27 -9.46 -5.86
C THR A 122 -2.91 -8.24 -5.22
N GLY A 123 -2.41 -7.05 -5.53
CA GLY A 123 -2.98 -5.80 -5.09
C GLY A 123 -2.32 -4.60 -5.75
N ASN A 124 -2.98 -3.46 -5.63
CA ASN A 124 -2.61 -2.19 -6.23
C ASN A 124 -2.54 -1.15 -5.12
N TRP A 125 -1.54 -0.29 -5.14
CA TRP A 125 -1.35 0.77 -4.16
C TRP A 125 -1.35 2.11 -4.87
N VAL A 126 -2.10 3.06 -4.33
CA VAL A 126 -2.05 4.46 -4.74
C VAL A 126 -1.81 5.30 -3.49
N GLY A 127 -0.81 6.17 -3.53
CA GLY A 127 -0.50 7.03 -2.39
C GLY A 127 0.26 8.28 -2.75
N LYS A 128 0.60 9.05 -1.72
CA LYS A 128 1.35 10.31 -1.85
C LYS A 128 2.49 10.41 -0.87
N PHE A 129 3.61 10.92 -1.35
CA PHE A 129 4.74 11.36 -0.55
C PHE A 129 4.46 12.76 0.01
N ALA A 130 4.46 12.89 1.33
CA ALA A 130 4.44 14.19 2.00
C ALA A 130 5.84 14.83 1.99
N ALA A 131 5.90 16.12 2.33
CA ALA A 131 7.15 16.90 2.37
C ALA A 131 8.17 16.39 3.40
N ASP A 132 7.73 15.69 4.45
CA ASP A 132 8.58 15.03 5.44
C ASP A 132 9.04 13.62 5.00
N GLY A 133 8.65 13.19 3.80
CA GLY A 133 8.95 11.88 3.23
C GLY A 133 7.98 10.78 3.66
N SER A 134 6.93 11.05 4.46
CA SER A 134 5.92 10.04 4.75
C SER A 134 5.15 9.63 3.50
N ILE A 135 4.64 8.40 3.46
CA ILE A 135 3.81 7.88 2.37
C ILE A 135 2.47 7.47 2.95
N GLU A 136 1.38 8.04 2.44
CA GLU A 136 0.01 7.73 2.88
C GLU A 136 -0.86 7.45 1.65
N GLY A 137 -1.81 6.53 1.77
CA GLY A 137 -2.65 6.12 0.63
C GLY A 137 -3.49 4.90 0.92
N GLU A 138 -3.91 4.21 -0.14
CA GLU A 138 -4.72 2.99 -0.08
C GLU A 138 -4.09 1.87 -0.89
N ARG A 139 -4.25 0.65 -0.38
CA ARG A 139 -3.98 -0.62 -1.07
C ARG A 139 -5.31 -1.30 -1.36
N MET A 140 -5.54 -1.72 -2.58
CA MET A 140 -6.72 -2.45 -3.03
C MET A 140 -6.33 -3.82 -3.58
N ASN A 141 -7.30 -4.71 -3.74
CA ASN A 141 -7.16 -5.88 -4.60
C ASN A 141 -7.10 -5.44 -6.08
N VAL A 142 -6.74 -6.38 -6.96
CA VAL A 142 -6.64 -6.15 -8.42
C VAL A 142 -7.97 -5.74 -9.07
N ASP A 143 -9.10 -6.10 -8.46
CA ASP A 143 -10.45 -5.72 -8.88
C ASP A 143 -10.96 -4.45 -8.18
N ASP A 144 -10.05 -3.64 -7.64
CA ASP A 144 -10.29 -2.42 -6.85
C ASP A 144 -11.13 -2.63 -5.56
N SER A 145 -11.33 -3.88 -5.16
CA SER A 145 -12.03 -4.20 -3.92
C SER A 145 -11.14 -4.13 -2.68
N ASN A 146 -11.78 -4.08 -1.49
CA ASN A 146 -11.13 -4.13 -0.19
C ASN A 146 -10.00 -3.10 0.00
N PRO A 147 -10.30 -1.79 -0.09
CA PRO A 147 -9.32 -0.76 0.19
C PRO A 147 -8.84 -0.85 1.65
N LEU A 148 -7.52 -0.78 1.80
CA LEU A 148 -6.83 -0.73 3.08
C LEU A 148 -5.96 0.52 3.09
N GLU A 149 -6.27 1.45 3.99
CA GLU A 149 -5.43 2.62 4.22
C GLU A 149 -4.03 2.20 4.70
N PHE A 150 -3.00 2.89 4.22
CA PHE A 150 -1.66 2.76 4.74
C PHE A 150 -1.08 4.13 5.11
N SER A 151 -0.18 4.12 6.10
CA SER A 151 0.55 5.30 6.54
C SER A 151 1.93 4.87 6.99
N LEU A 152 2.97 5.34 6.30
CA LEU A 152 4.35 4.93 6.45
C LEU A 152 5.24 6.14 6.66
N ARG A 153 6.11 6.08 7.68
CA ARG A 153 7.06 7.15 8.01
C ARG A 153 8.48 6.68 7.70
N PRO A 154 9.38 7.54 7.19
CA PRO A 154 10.78 7.18 6.98
C PRO A 154 11.43 6.72 8.30
N LEU A 155 12.21 5.66 8.23
CA LEU A 155 13.08 5.21 9.31
C LEU A 155 14.49 5.76 9.10
N ALA A 156 15.05 6.39 10.13
CA ALA A 156 16.44 6.81 10.08
C ALA A 156 17.37 5.59 10.04
N ALA A 157 18.52 5.72 9.36
CA ALA A 157 19.51 4.65 9.29
C ALA A 157 19.90 4.16 10.70
N GLY A 158 19.77 2.85 10.95
CA GLY A 158 20.06 2.23 12.25
C GLY A 158 18.90 2.26 13.26
N GLN A 159 17.77 2.91 12.98
CA GLN A 159 16.56 2.74 13.77
C GLN A 159 15.92 1.38 13.49
N LYS A 160 15.55 0.67 14.56
CA LYS A 160 14.77 -0.56 14.43
C LYS A 160 13.32 -0.21 14.18
N ALA A 161 12.68 -0.90 13.24
CA ALA A 161 11.25 -0.78 13.04
C ALA A 161 10.48 -1.13 14.33
N PRO A 162 9.40 -0.40 14.65
CA PRO A 162 8.53 -0.75 15.75
C PRO A 162 7.99 -2.17 15.55
N SER A 163 8.16 -3.01 16.56
CA SER A 163 7.54 -4.34 16.59
C SER A 163 6.04 -4.17 16.82
N ALA A 164 5.20 -5.01 16.23
CA ALA A 164 3.74 -4.95 16.40
C ALA A 164 3.37 -5.10 17.89
N VAL A 165 3.22 -3.98 18.59
CA VAL A 165 2.52 -3.96 19.89
C VAL A 165 1.03 -3.87 19.57
N PRO A 166 0.17 -4.72 20.15
CA PRO A 166 -1.26 -4.52 20.02
C PRO A 166 -1.58 -3.13 20.54
N VAL A 167 -2.27 -2.33 19.73
CA VAL A 167 -2.76 -1.00 20.10
C VAL A 167 -3.69 -1.14 21.31
N GLN A 168 -3.12 -1.10 22.52
CA GLN A 168 -3.87 -0.74 23.70
C GLN A 168 -4.20 0.74 23.55
N ALA A 169 -5.51 1.02 23.51
CA ALA A 169 -6.11 2.34 23.41
C ALA A 169 -5.28 3.39 24.18
N GLN A 170 -4.64 4.29 23.44
CA GLN A 170 -4.06 5.49 24.00
C GLN A 170 -5.20 6.33 24.57
N LYS A 171 -5.36 6.30 25.90
CA LYS A 171 -6.16 7.30 26.62
C LYS A 171 -5.57 8.68 26.29
N PRO A 172 -6.39 9.70 25.96
CA PRO A 172 -5.87 11.03 25.68
C PRO A 172 -5.03 11.52 26.86
N ALA A 173 -3.80 11.93 26.56
CA ALA A 173 -2.91 12.55 27.53
C ALA A 173 -3.57 13.81 28.09
N GLN A 174 -3.68 13.86 29.42
CA GLN A 174 -4.14 15.01 30.17
C GLN A 174 -3.18 16.19 29.94
N GLN A 175 -3.75 17.34 29.59
CA GLN A 175 -3.04 18.62 29.54
C GLN A 175 -2.34 18.90 30.88
N PRO A 176 -1.10 19.42 30.88
CA PRO A 176 -0.49 19.88 32.12
C PRO A 176 -1.23 21.12 32.62
N THR A 177 -1.89 20.99 33.77
CA THR A 177 -2.48 22.11 34.51
C THR A 177 -1.38 23.06 34.96
N GLN A 178 -1.59 24.33 34.61
CA GLN A 178 -0.71 25.44 34.97
C GLN A 178 -0.68 25.64 36.49
N GLN A 179 0.53 25.76 37.00
CA GLN A 179 0.88 26.02 38.39
C GLN A 179 0.49 27.48 38.74
N PRO A 180 -0.30 27.77 39.80
CA PRO A 180 -0.55 29.14 40.19
C PRO A 180 0.67 29.71 40.93
N THR A 181 1.10 30.89 40.51
CA THR A 181 2.14 31.70 41.14
C THR A 181 1.72 32.12 42.56
N GLN A 182 2.61 31.90 43.52
CA GLN A 182 2.48 32.41 44.88
C GLN A 182 2.77 33.92 44.88
N GLN A 183 1.82 34.73 45.34
CA GLN A 183 2.00 36.16 45.60
C GLN A 183 1.71 36.45 47.08
N SER A 184 2.63 37.18 47.70
CA SER A 184 2.77 37.36 49.14
C SER A 184 1.91 38.49 49.73
N ALA A 185 1.19 38.16 50.82
CA ALA A 185 0.94 38.94 52.06
C ALA A 185 0.07 40.23 52.02
N PRO A 186 -0.34 40.77 53.20
CA PRO A 186 -1.23 40.18 54.23
C PRO A 186 -2.38 41.15 54.62
N GLN A 187 -3.39 40.72 55.40
CA GLN A 187 -3.99 41.45 56.54
C GLN A 187 -5.26 40.76 57.13
N PRO A 188 -5.67 41.10 58.38
CA PRO A 188 -6.21 40.14 59.34
C PRO A 188 -7.68 40.35 59.72
N ARG A 189 -8.34 39.26 60.17
CA ARG A 189 -9.02 39.10 61.48
C ARG A 189 -10.27 38.21 61.39
N THR A 190 -10.46 37.53 62.53
CA THR A 190 -11.74 37.12 63.14
C THR A 190 -12.56 36.01 62.49
N GLY A 191 -12.39 34.80 63.05
CA GLY A 191 -13.50 34.13 63.74
C GLY A 191 -14.20 33.01 62.98
N GLY A 192 -14.17 31.82 63.58
CA GLY A 192 -15.19 30.78 63.38
C GLY A 192 -14.71 29.53 62.65
N GLN A 193 -14.26 28.53 63.40
CA GLN A 193 -14.37 27.14 62.97
C GLN A 193 -15.79 26.65 63.24
N PRO A 194 -16.43 25.98 62.27
CA PRO A 194 -17.34 24.90 62.58
C PRO A 194 -16.77 23.56 62.10
N VAL A 195 -16.55 22.70 63.08
CA VAL A 195 -16.38 21.26 62.95
C VAL A 195 -17.70 20.61 62.58
N ASN A 196 -17.63 19.49 61.85
CA ASN A 196 -18.64 18.43 61.79
C ASN A 196 -19.95 18.75 61.04
N GLY A 197 -20.14 18.15 59.86
CA GLY A 197 -21.44 18.22 59.18
C GLY A 197 -21.44 17.53 57.82
N VAL A 198 -21.75 16.24 57.82
CA VAL A 198 -22.04 15.44 56.63
C VAL A 198 -23.40 15.87 56.04
N SER A 199 -23.57 15.70 54.72
CA SER A 199 -24.82 15.72 53.92
C SER A 199 -25.09 17.06 53.20
N ASN A 200 -25.63 17.12 51.98
CA ASN A 200 -26.32 16.13 51.16
C ASN A 200 -26.44 16.60 49.69
N LEU A 201 -26.60 15.64 48.77
CA LEU A 201 -27.36 15.68 47.51
C LEU A 201 -27.41 16.98 46.68
N THR A 202 -26.73 16.95 45.53
CA THR A 202 -27.01 17.83 44.38
C THR A 202 -28.10 17.19 43.52
N ILE A 203 -29.29 17.81 43.47
CA ILE A 203 -30.26 17.63 42.39
C ILE A 203 -29.93 18.69 41.35
N GLY A 204 -29.73 18.25 40.10
CA GLY A 204 -29.43 19.12 38.96
C GLY A 204 -30.70 19.73 38.38
N GLU A 205 -30.54 20.95 37.88
CA GLU A 205 -31.40 21.60 36.88
C GLU A 205 -30.53 21.98 35.68
#